data_AF-A0A2G5BJJ9-F1
#
_entry.id   AF-A0A2G5BJJ9-F1
#
_cell.length_a   1.000
_cell.length_b   1.000
_cell.length_c   1.000
_cell.angle_alpha   90.00
_cell.angle_beta   90.00
_cell.angle_gamma   90.00
#
_symmetry.space_group_name_H-M   'P 1'
#
loop_
_entity.id
_entity.type
_entity.pdbx_description
1 polymer ?
#
loop_
_entity_poly.entity_id
_entity_poly.type
_entity_poly.pdbx_seq_one_letter_code
_entity_poly.pdbx_strand_id
1 'polypeptide(L)'
;MHDHISHQIHGNDQFFAWHRRFLRHFESLMQEIDPDAVLPYWNWGTYWQNPYSDPVLSSSLFGGNGRPSDNCVMEGAEARWGRNYPTRNCLTRKFRYGASTGSFWPMRAVRDVMKTSKTHAQFRSRIENGAHGIVHLGLGGDFETMWAPVDVLFFLHHAMIDKIWAEWQSRDPQRFQNVDG
;
A
#
# COMPACT_ATOMS: atom_id res chain seq x y z
N MET A 1 -0.84 14.67 7.10
CA MET A 1 0.42 14.94 6.35
C MET A 1 0.31 14.44 4.92
N HIS A 2 0.24 13.12 4.67
CA HIS A 2 0.18 12.50 3.34
C HIS A 2 -0.79 13.22 2.36
N ASP A 3 -2.04 13.43 2.78
CA ASP A 3 -3.06 14.10 1.97
C ASP A 3 -2.67 15.53 1.51
N HIS A 4 -2.13 16.33 2.43
CA HIS A 4 -1.82 17.75 2.19
C HIS A 4 -0.64 17.96 1.24
N ILE A 5 0.26 16.98 1.15
CA ILE A 5 1.46 17.05 0.30
C ILE A 5 1.40 16.05 -0.86
N SER A 6 0.23 15.47 -1.13
CA SER A 6 0.03 14.41 -2.12
C SER A 6 0.68 14.71 -3.48
N HIS A 7 0.54 15.93 -4.00
CA HIS A 7 1.17 16.39 -5.25
C HIS A 7 2.70 16.41 -5.23
N GLN A 8 3.31 16.50 -4.05
CA GLN A 8 4.77 16.48 -3.87
C GLN A 8 5.31 15.06 -3.66
N ILE A 9 4.46 14.09 -3.34
CA ILE A 9 4.88 12.73 -2.96
C ILE A 9 4.33 11.64 -3.90
N HIS A 10 3.57 12.02 -4.94
CA HIS A 10 3.05 11.15 -5.99
C HIS A 10 3.32 11.75 -7.38
N GLY A 11 3.44 10.88 -8.38
CA GLY A 11 3.63 11.26 -9.78
C GLY A 11 5.02 11.79 -10.12
N ASN A 12 5.96 11.72 -9.18
CA ASN A 12 7.30 12.31 -9.29
C ASN A 12 8.37 11.41 -8.63
N ASP A 13 9.60 11.89 -8.62
CA ASP A 13 10.76 11.18 -8.14
C ASP A 13 10.80 10.92 -6.62
N GLN A 14 10.08 11.71 -5.82
CA GLN A 14 10.01 11.56 -4.37
C GLN A 14 9.17 10.37 -3.94
N PHE A 15 8.32 9.82 -4.83
CA PHE A 15 7.36 8.78 -4.49
C PHE A 15 7.97 7.67 -3.63
N PHE A 16 9.02 7.01 -4.09
CA PHE A 16 9.59 5.90 -3.33
C PHE A 16 10.32 6.35 -2.06
N ALA A 17 11.17 7.38 -2.16
CA ALA A 17 12.00 7.83 -1.05
C ALA A 17 11.16 8.40 0.11
N TRP A 18 10.13 9.17 -0.21
CA TRP A 18 9.21 9.73 0.78
C TRP A 18 8.42 8.62 1.48
N HIS A 19 7.85 7.67 0.72
CA HIS A 19 7.13 6.55 1.31
C HIS A 19 8.03 5.65 2.15
N ARG A 20 9.28 5.37 1.73
CA ARG A 20 10.28 4.68 2.57
C ARG A 20 10.50 5.40 3.90
N ARG A 21 10.69 6.72 3.89
CA ARG A 21 10.85 7.51 5.11
C ARG A 21 9.58 7.47 5.98
N PHE A 22 8.40 7.51 5.37
CA PHE A 22 7.14 7.44 6.09
C PHE A 22 6.95 6.08 6.79
N LEU A 23 7.28 4.98 6.11
CA LEU A 23 7.30 3.63 6.68
C LEU A 23 8.30 3.52 7.84
N ARG A 24 9.52 4.06 7.67
CA ARG A 24 10.53 4.09 8.75
C ARG A 24 10.03 4.84 9.98
N HIS A 25 9.37 5.97 9.78
CA HIS A 25 8.82 6.73 10.89
C HIS A 25 7.69 5.97 11.61
N PHE A 26 6.79 5.33 10.84
CA PHE A 26 5.74 4.48 11.42
C PHE A 26 6.31 3.30 12.21
N GLU A 27 7.32 2.61 11.69
CA GLU A 27 7.99 1.52 12.43
C GLU A 27 8.65 2.04 13.71
N SER A 28 9.32 3.20 13.66
CA SER A 28 9.90 3.81 14.86
C SER A 28 8.86 4.12 15.94
N LEU A 29 7.66 4.56 15.57
CA LEU A 29 6.56 4.76 16.52
C LEU A 29 6.05 3.44 17.12
N MET A 30 6.05 2.34 16.35
CA MET A 30 5.76 1.02 16.91
C MET A 30 6.86 0.56 17.87
N GLN A 31 8.13 0.86 17.55
CA GLN A 31 9.31 0.52 18.36
C GLN A 31 9.39 1.30 19.68
N GLU A 32 8.73 2.45 19.78
CA GLU A 32 8.54 3.16 21.06
C GLU A 32 7.64 2.37 22.03
N ILE A 33 6.78 1.48 21.52
CA ILE A 33 5.89 0.62 22.32
C ILE A 33 6.53 -0.75 22.55
N ASP A 34 7.05 -1.37 21.49
CA ASP A 34 7.72 -2.67 21.49
C ASP A 34 9.00 -2.59 20.65
N PRO A 35 10.19 -2.57 21.27
CA PRO A 35 11.46 -2.44 20.55
C PRO A 35 11.72 -3.52 19.49
N ASP A 36 11.09 -4.69 19.61
CA ASP A 36 11.23 -5.79 18.66
C ASP A 36 10.21 -5.73 17.51
N ALA A 37 9.31 -4.74 17.52
CA ALA A 37 8.34 -4.53 16.46
C ALA A 37 9.03 -4.25 15.12
N VAL A 38 8.54 -4.94 14.09
CA VAL A 38 8.95 -4.77 12.70
C VAL A 38 7.73 -4.51 11.83
N LEU A 39 7.88 -3.72 10.78
CA LEU A 39 6.81 -3.50 9.81
C LEU A 39 6.86 -4.58 8.71
N PRO A 40 5.93 -5.57 8.70
CA PRO A 40 5.90 -6.56 7.63
C PRO A 40 5.39 -5.95 6.33
N TYR A 41 5.72 -6.59 5.21
CA TYR A 41 5.12 -6.29 3.91
C TYR A 41 3.96 -7.25 3.60
N TRP A 42 2.93 -6.75 2.93
CA TRP A 42 1.86 -7.59 2.40
C TRP A 42 2.20 -8.08 0.99
N ASN A 43 2.49 -9.38 0.86
CA ASN A 43 2.72 -10.01 -0.43
C ASN A 43 1.41 -10.36 -1.16
N TRP A 44 0.67 -9.34 -1.59
CA TRP A 44 -0.57 -9.48 -2.37
C TRP A 44 -0.38 -10.28 -3.67
N GLY A 45 0.85 -10.42 -4.16
CA GLY A 45 1.19 -11.21 -5.33
C GLY A 45 0.96 -12.71 -5.18
N THR A 46 0.76 -13.23 -3.96
CA THR A 46 0.43 -14.63 -3.69
C THR A 46 -1.03 -14.94 -4.04
N TYR A 47 -1.96 -14.08 -3.62
CA TYR A 47 -3.40 -14.23 -3.82
C TYR A 47 -3.94 -13.34 -4.94
N TRP A 48 -3.08 -12.88 -5.84
CA TRP A 48 -3.37 -11.84 -6.83
C TRP A 48 -4.64 -12.09 -7.67
N GLN A 49 -4.97 -13.36 -7.99
CA GLN A 49 -6.17 -13.70 -8.76
C GLN A 49 -7.46 -13.41 -7.99
N ASN A 50 -7.45 -13.72 -6.68
CA ASN A 50 -8.59 -13.54 -5.79
C ASN A 50 -8.10 -12.96 -4.44
N PRO A 51 -7.80 -11.66 -4.37
CA PRO A 51 -7.24 -11.09 -3.15
C PRO A 51 -8.18 -11.14 -1.95
N TYR A 52 -9.49 -11.26 -2.17
CA TYR A 52 -10.47 -11.52 -1.10
C TYR A 52 -10.11 -12.77 -0.26
N SER A 53 -9.45 -13.76 -0.88
CA SER A 53 -9.01 -14.99 -0.17
C SER A 53 -7.66 -14.86 0.54
N ASP A 54 -7.00 -13.69 0.46
CA ASP A 54 -5.75 -13.43 1.17
C ASP A 54 -6.02 -13.39 2.68
N PRO A 55 -5.28 -14.16 3.51
CA PRO A 55 -5.43 -14.13 4.95
C PRO A 55 -5.33 -12.73 5.57
N VAL A 56 -4.58 -11.81 4.96
CA VAL A 56 -4.47 -10.41 5.40
C VAL A 56 -5.86 -9.74 5.48
N LEU A 57 -6.75 -10.05 4.54
CA LEU A 57 -8.11 -9.52 4.48
C LEU A 57 -9.14 -10.39 5.23
N SER A 58 -8.69 -11.39 6.00
CA SER A 58 -9.58 -12.22 6.81
C SER A 58 -9.97 -11.53 8.12
N SER A 59 -11.08 -11.96 8.70
CA SER A 59 -11.53 -11.55 10.04
C SER A 59 -10.56 -11.89 11.17
N SER A 60 -9.60 -12.79 10.93
CA SER A 60 -8.56 -13.16 11.89
C SER A 60 -7.36 -12.21 11.90
N LEU A 61 -7.17 -11.44 10.80
CA LEU A 61 -6.12 -10.43 10.68
C LEU A 61 -6.75 -9.04 10.57
N PHE A 62 -6.69 -8.37 9.41
CA PHE A 62 -7.05 -6.95 9.30
C PHE A 62 -8.50 -6.71 8.84
N GLY A 63 -9.27 -7.78 8.60
CA GLY A 63 -10.64 -7.67 8.11
C GLY A 63 -10.73 -7.37 6.62
N GLY A 64 -11.90 -7.68 6.05
CA GLY A 64 -12.14 -7.58 4.61
C GLY A 64 -12.87 -6.30 4.22
N ASN A 65 -13.90 -6.49 3.40
CA ASN A 65 -14.73 -5.40 2.90
C ASN A 65 -15.53 -4.73 4.04
N GLY A 66 -15.92 -3.48 3.82
CA GLY A 66 -16.85 -2.80 4.69
C GLY A 66 -18.25 -3.39 4.62
N ARG A 67 -19.03 -3.24 5.71
CA ARG A 67 -20.43 -3.68 5.71
C ARG A 67 -21.25 -2.89 4.67
N PRO A 68 -22.26 -3.48 4.02
CA PRO A 68 -22.98 -2.83 2.92
C PRO A 68 -23.70 -1.51 3.25
N SER A 69 -24.04 -1.28 4.53
CA SER A 69 -24.83 -0.11 4.93
C SER A 69 -24.06 1.21 4.88
N ASP A 70 -22.76 1.18 5.19
CA ASP A 70 -21.94 2.40 5.35
C ASP A 70 -20.45 2.17 5.05
N ASN A 71 -20.09 0.98 4.58
CA ASN A 71 -18.73 0.56 4.28
C ASN A 71 -17.78 0.51 5.49
N CYS A 72 -18.29 0.56 6.73
CA CYS A 72 -17.44 0.38 7.91
C CYS A 72 -16.80 -1.01 7.92
N VAL A 73 -15.49 -1.09 8.16
CA VAL A 73 -14.81 -2.35 8.46
C VAL A 73 -15.29 -2.84 9.83
N MET A 74 -15.84 -4.05 9.88
CA MET A 74 -16.48 -4.60 11.10
C MET A 74 -15.79 -5.86 11.65
N GLU A 75 -14.70 -6.31 11.01
CA GLU A 75 -14.00 -7.54 11.32
C GLU A 75 -12.48 -7.32 11.38
N GLY A 76 -11.75 -8.24 12.01
CA GLY A 76 -10.31 -8.12 12.18
C GLY A 76 -9.87 -7.06 13.20
N ALA A 77 -8.57 -6.81 13.24
CA ALA A 77 -7.90 -5.87 14.11
C ALA A 77 -8.42 -4.42 13.95
N GLU A 78 -8.98 -4.11 12.78
CA GLU A 78 -9.45 -2.76 12.45
C GLU A 78 -10.97 -2.58 12.60
N ALA A 79 -11.71 -3.60 13.07
CA ALA A 79 -13.17 -3.56 13.27
C ALA A 79 -13.67 -2.41 14.14
N ARG A 80 -12.83 -1.90 15.05
CA ARG A 80 -13.15 -0.81 15.98
C ARG A 80 -12.31 0.43 15.72
N TRP A 81 -11.59 0.46 14.61
CA TRP A 81 -10.72 1.57 14.26
C TRP A 81 -11.56 2.77 13.84
N GLY A 82 -11.58 3.78 14.69
CA GLY A 82 -12.14 5.09 14.37
C GLY A 82 -11.07 5.98 13.77
N ARG A 83 -11.34 6.58 12.61
CA ARG A 83 -10.50 7.63 12.07
C ARG A 83 -11.02 9.00 12.49
N ASN A 84 -10.11 9.94 12.76
CA ASN A 84 -10.43 11.33 13.07
C ASN A 84 -10.14 12.29 11.90
N TYR A 85 -9.54 11.79 10.83
CA TYR A 85 -9.24 12.52 9.60
C TYR A 85 -9.91 11.83 8.41
N PRO A 86 -10.41 12.58 7.40
CA PRO A 86 -10.61 14.03 7.41
C PRO A 86 -11.71 14.46 8.39
N THR A 87 -12.59 13.52 8.75
CA THR A 87 -13.65 13.69 9.75
C THR A 87 -13.71 12.46 10.66
N ARG A 88 -14.35 12.61 11.82
CA ARG A 88 -14.56 11.49 12.74
C ARG A 88 -15.56 10.49 12.15
N ASN A 89 -15.10 9.27 11.85
CA ASN A 89 -15.93 8.18 11.36
C ASN A 89 -15.28 6.80 11.67
N CYS A 90 -15.96 5.70 11.37
CA CYS A 90 -15.32 4.39 11.25
C CYS A 90 -14.31 4.38 10.09
N LEU A 91 -13.32 3.49 10.15
CA LEU A 91 -12.54 3.13 8.98
C LEU A 91 -13.45 2.45 7.94
N THR A 92 -13.34 2.86 6.68
CA THR A 92 -14.13 2.29 5.59
C THR A 92 -13.30 1.60 4.52
N ARG A 93 -13.81 0.47 4.02
CA ARG A 93 -13.34 -0.21 2.82
C ARG A 93 -14.52 -0.50 1.92
N LYS A 94 -14.34 -0.33 0.61
CA LYS A 94 -15.40 -0.53 -0.38
C LYS A 94 -14.80 -1.22 -1.60
N PHE A 95 -14.80 -2.54 -1.57
CA PHE A 95 -14.19 -3.34 -2.61
C PHE A 95 -14.76 -2.97 -3.99
N ARG A 96 -13.87 -2.75 -4.95
CA ARG A 96 -14.18 -2.14 -6.25
C ARG A 96 -15.32 -2.82 -7.01
N TYR A 97 -15.45 -4.13 -6.88
CA TYR A 97 -16.44 -4.96 -7.58
C TYR A 97 -17.42 -5.61 -6.60
N GLY A 98 -17.89 -4.85 -5.62
CA GLY A 98 -18.88 -5.31 -4.64
C GLY A 98 -18.24 -6.23 -3.60
N ALA A 99 -18.29 -7.54 -3.82
CA ALA A 99 -17.69 -8.53 -2.92
C ALA A 99 -16.21 -8.83 -3.24
N SER A 100 -15.64 -8.23 -4.29
CA SER A 100 -14.28 -8.50 -4.75
C SER A 100 -13.49 -7.21 -4.98
N THR A 101 -12.21 -7.23 -4.61
CA THR A 101 -11.24 -6.17 -4.94
C THR A 101 -10.91 -6.13 -6.43
N GLY A 102 -11.27 -7.19 -7.17
CA GLY A 102 -10.67 -7.50 -8.46
C GLY A 102 -9.28 -8.09 -8.29
N SER A 103 -8.63 -8.43 -9.38
CA SER A 103 -7.29 -9.02 -9.33
C SER A 103 -6.22 -7.95 -9.09
N PHE A 104 -5.25 -8.28 -8.24
CA PHE A 104 -4.00 -7.53 -8.11
C PHE A 104 -2.98 -8.00 -9.13
N TRP A 105 -1.82 -7.35 -9.15
CA TRP A 105 -0.75 -7.78 -10.04
C TRP A 105 -0.16 -9.12 -9.58
N PRO A 106 0.14 -10.06 -10.49
CA PRO A 106 1.01 -11.17 -10.15
C PRO A 106 2.46 -10.68 -10.04
N MET A 107 3.28 -11.34 -9.21
CA MET A 107 4.71 -11.02 -9.10
C MET A 107 5.47 -11.18 -10.43
N ARG A 108 4.96 -11.95 -11.39
CA ARG A 108 5.54 -12.01 -12.75
C ARG A 108 5.47 -10.65 -13.46
N ALA A 109 4.35 -9.95 -13.37
CA ALA A 109 4.18 -8.63 -14.00
C ALA A 109 5.09 -7.59 -13.35
N VAL A 110 5.23 -7.63 -12.02
CA VAL A 110 6.17 -6.77 -11.29
C VAL A 110 7.61 -7.03 -11.73
N ARG A 111 8.01 -8.30 -11.84
CA ARG A 111 9.35 -8.68 -12.33
C ARG A 111 9.59 -8.23 -13.77
N ASP A 112 8.59 -8.25 -14.63
CA ASP A 112 8.70 -7.77 -16.01
C ASP A 112 8.93 -6.25 -16.05
N VAL A 113 8.22 -5.48 -15.21
CA VAL A 113 8.50 -4.04 -15.02
C VAL A 113 9.93 -3.82 -14.54
N MET A 114 10.39 -4.54 -13.51
CA MET A 114 11.76 -4.41 -12.99
C MET A 114 12.84 -4.68 -14.07
N LYS A 115 12.60 -5.61 -15.00
CA LYS A 115 13.54 -5.96 -16.07
C LYS A 115 13.55 -4.92 -17.20
N THR A 116 12.38 -4.37 -17.51
CA THR A 116 12.19 -3.55 -18.72
C THR A 116 12.33 -2.05 -18.47
N SER A 117 12.10 -1.56 -17.25
CA SER A 117 12.31 -0.15 -16.90
C SER A 117 13.81 0.18 -16.83
N LYS A 118 14.23 1.19 -17.61
CA LYS A 118 15.63 1.60 -17.73
C LYS A 118 15.99 2.75 -16.80
N THR A 119 15.04 3.65 -16.54
CA THR A 119 15.22 4.80 -15.66
C THR A 119 14.34 4.71 -14.42
N HIS A 120 14.65 5.52 -13.41
CA HIS A 120 13.86 5.61 -12.19
C HIS A 120 12.46 6.14 -12.50
N ALA A 121 12.34 7.19 -13.33
CA ALA A 121 11.06 7.74 -13.78
C ALA A 121 10.14 6.67 -14.42
N GLN A 122 10.71 5.86 -15.32
CA GLN A 122 9.97 4.77 -15.98
C GLN A 122 9.54 3.68 -14.99
N PHE A 123 10.41 3.32 -14.05
CA PHE A 123 10.11 2.33 -13.03
C PHE A 123 9.02 2.83 -12.09
N ARG A 124 9.19 4.04 -11.54
CA ARG A 124 8.24 4.72 -10.65
C ARG A 124 6.87 4.83 -11.29
N SER A 125 6.78 5.36 -12.51
CA SER A 125 5.50 5.50 -13.22
C SER A 125 4.76 4.18 -13.40
N ARG A 126 5.47 3.10 -13.72
CA ARG A 126 4.84 1.79 -13.98
C ARG A 126 4.44 1.06 -12.71
N ILE A 127 5.18 1.22 -11.62
CA ILE A 127 4.80 0.65 -10.33
C ILE A 127 3.66 1.45 -9.69
N GLU A 128 3.78 2.78 -9.66
CA GLU A 128 2.81 3.69 -9.05
C GLU A 128 1.42 3.55 -9.69
N ASN A 129 1.35 3.59 -11.02
CA ASN A 129 0.09 3.44 -11.77
C ASN A 129 -0.35 1.98 -11.97
N GLY A 130 0.52 1.02 -11.63
CA GLY A 130 0.28 -0.41 -11.79
C GLY A 130 0.00 -1.09 -10.46
N ALA A 131 1.00 -1.79 -9.96
CA ALA A 131 0.97 -2.56 -8.73
C ALA A 131 0.51 -1.76 -7.49
N HIS A 132 0.96 -0.52 -7.35
CA HIS A 132 0.55 0.34 -6.24
C HIS A 132 -0.92 0.77 -6.37
N GLY A 133 -1.29 1.35 -7.51
CA GLY A 133 -2.64 1.88 -7.74
C GLY A 133 -3.73 0.82 -7.72
N ILE A 134 -3.47 -0.39 -8.24
CA ILE A 134 -4.51 -1.44 -8.30
C ILE A 134 -4.94 -1.93 -6.92
N VAL A 135 -4.03 -1.94 -5.94
CA VAL A 135 -4.34 -2.34 -4.56
C VAL A 135 -5.17 -1.24 -3.88
N HIS A 136 -4.76 0.02 -4.03
CA HIS A 136 -5.51 1.18 -3.54
C HIS A 136 -6.95 1.17 -4.07
N LEU A 137 -7.11 1.08 -5.39
CA LEU A 137 -8.41 1.05 -6.06
C LEU A 137 -9.21 -0.21 -5.73
N GLY A 138 -8.55 -1.34 -5.48
CA GLY A 138 -9.22 -2.61 -5.21
C GLY A 138 -9.89 -2.63 -3.84
N LEU A 139 -9.22 -2.11 -2.81
CA LEU A 139 -9.77 -2.01 -1.45
C LEU A 139 -10.83 -0.91 -1.35
N GLY A 140 -10.65 0.21 -2.04
CA GLY A 140 -11.60 1.32 -2.08
C GLY A 140 -11.90 1.94 -0.71
N GLY A 141 -12.95 2.74 -0.62
CA GLY A 141 -13.33 3.41 0.64
C GLY A 141 -12.29 4.44 1.04
N ASP A 142 -11.85 4.44 2.30
CA ASP A 142 -10.75 5.34 2.71
C ASP A 142 -9.42 4.94 2.05
N PHE A 143 -9.25 3.67 1.68
CA PHE A 143 -8.00 3.12 1.15
C PHE A 143 -7.65 3.62 -0.26
N GLU A 144 -8.61 4.06 -1.06
CA GLU A 144 -8.34 4.62 -2.41
C GLU A 144 -8.05 6.13 -2.40
N THR A 145 -8.13 6.77 -1.23
CA THR A 145 -8.02 8.23 -1.10
C THR A 145 -6.60 8.65 -0.71
N MET A 146 -6.36 9.96 -0.71
CA MET A 146 -5.09 10.52 -0.21
C MET A 146 -4.97 10.50 1.32
N TRP A 147 -6.00 10.07 2.05
CA TRP A 147 -5.90 9.72 3.47
C TRP A 147 -5.89 8.21 3.72
N ALA A 148 -5.57 7.39 2.72
CA ALA A 148 -5.35 5.96 2.88
C ALA A 148 -4.49 5.53 4.10
N PRO A 149 -3.50 6.32 4.58
CA PRO A 149 -2.77 5.98 5.80
C PRO A 149 -3.60 5.89 7.10
N VAL A 150 -4.90 6.21 7.08
CA VAL A 150 -5.80 5.91 8.21
C VAL A 150 -6.08 4.42 8.39
N ASP A 151 -5.79 3.62 7.36
CA ASP A 151 -5.88 2.15 7.32
C ASP A 151 -4.48 1.55 7.47
N VAL A 152 -4.29 0.62 8.40
CA VAL A 152 -2.98 0.01 8.69
C VAL A 152 -2.44 -0.79 7.50
N LEU A 153 -3.31 -1.33 6.63
CA LEU A 153 -2.88 -2.02 5.41
C LEU A 153 -2.09 -1.10 4.47
N PHE A 154 -2.19 0.23 4.62
CA PHE A 154 -1.39 1.18 3.85
C PHE A 154 0.10 0.89 4.06
N PHE A 155 0.51 0.71 5.32
CA PHE A 155 1.91 0.53 5.67
C PHE A 155 2.43 -0.83 5.18
N LEU A 156 1.60 -1.89 5.27
CA LEU A 156 1.97 -3.22 4.78
C LEU A 156 2.06 -3.24 3.24
N HIS A 157 1.14 -2.57 2.55
CA HIS A 157 1.17 -2.42 1.09
C HIS A 157 2.39 -1.62 0.65
N HIS A 158 2.64 -0.46 1.25
CA HIS A 158 3.78 0.38 0.90
C HIS A 158 5.11 -0.27 1.29
N ALA A 159 5.17 -1.11 2.32
CA ALA A 159 6.36 -1.94 2.58
C ALA A 159 6.61 -2.97 1.46
N MET A 160 5.57 -3.48 0.80
CA MET A 160 5.74 -4.32 -0.41
C MET A 160 6.23 -3.49 -1.60
N ILE A 161 5.74 -2.26 -1.77
CA ILE A 161 6.25 -1.33 -2.79
C ILE A 161 7.71 -0.97 -2.53
N ASP A 162 8.09 -0.72 -1.28
CA ASP A 162 9.47 -0.43 -0.89
C ASP A 162 10.42 -1.60 -1.16
N LYS A 163 9.99 -2.82 -0.82
CA LYS A 163 10.71 -4.05 -1.14
C LYS A 163 10.92 -4.20 -2.65
N ILE A 164 9.88 -3.95 -3.46
CA ILE A 164 9.96 -3.99 -4.92
C ILE A 164 10.98 -2.96 -5.44
N TRP A 165 11.01 -1.76 -4.87
CA TRP A 165 12.00 -0.74 -5.23
C TRP A 165 13.42 -1.15 -4.85
N ALA A 166 13.64 -1.66 -3.63
CA ALA A 166 14.93 -2.17 -3.19
C ALA A 166 15.46 -3.30 -4.10
N GLU A 167 14.57 -4.23 -4.51
CA GLU A 167 14.91 -5.30 -5.46
C GLU A 167 15.24 -4.79 -6.87
N TRP A 168 14.68 -3.65 -7.28
CA TRP A 168 15.04 -3.02 -8.55
C TRP A 168 16.39 -2.32 -8.46
N GLN A 169 16.67 -1.63 -7.35
CA GLN A 169 17.95 -0.97 -7.09
C GLN A 169 19.10 -1.99 -6.98
N SER A 170 18.90 -3.12 -6.31
CA SER A 170 19.95 -4.13 -6.13
C SER A 170 20.45 -4.80 -7.41
N ARG A 171 19.73 -4.65 -8.53
CA ARG A 171 20.11 -5.21 -9.83
C ARG A 171 21.15 -4.39 -10.59
N ASP A 172 21.35 -3.13 -10.20
CA ASP A 172 22.33 -2.24 -10.81
C ASP A 172 22.72 -1.14 -9.81
N PRO A 173 23.98 -1.11 -9.32
CA PRO A 173 24.43 -0.13 -8.34
C PRO A 173 24.18 1.34 -8.72
N GLN A 174 24.12 1.67 -10.02
CA GLN A 174 23.84 3.03 -10.45
C GLN A 174 22.43 3.49 -10.05
N ARG A 175 21.48 2.57 -9.84
CA ARG A 175 20.09 2.86 -9.44
C ARG A 175 19.95 3.34 -8.00
N PHE A 176 21.00 3.22 -7.18
CA PHE A 176 21.00 3.82 -5.84
C PHE A 176 21.20 5.34 -5.88
N GLN A 177 21.83 5.86 -6.92
CA GLN A 177 22.16 7.29 -7.06
C GLN A 177 21.36 7.99 -8.16
N ASN A 178 20.91 7.24 -9.17
CA ASN A 178 20.17 7.79 -10.31
C ASN A 178 18.69 7.94 -9.98
N VAL A 179 18.30 9.17 -9.68
CA VAL A 179 16.91 9.58 -9.51
C VAL A 179 16.57 10.56 -10.64
N ASP A 180 15.63 10.18 -11.52
CA ASP A 180 15.07 11.03 -12.56
C ASP A 180 13.54 11.08 -12.45
N GLY A 181 12.96 12.24 -12.78
CA GLY A 181 11.52 12.43 -13.10
C GLY A 181 10.57 12.61 -11.94
#